data_AF-A0A2X1RGF0-F1
#
_entry.id   AF-A0A2X1RGF0-F1
#
_cell.length_a   1.000
_cell.length_b   1.000
_cell.length_c   1.000
_cell.angle_alpha   90.00
_cell.angle_beta   90.00
_cell.angle_gamma   90.00
#
_symmetry.space_group_name_H-M   'P 1'
#
loop_
_entity.id
_entity.type
_entity.pdbx_description
1 polymer ?
#
loop_
_entity_poly.entity_id
_entity_poly.type
_entity_poly.pdbx_seq_one_letter_code
_entity_poly.pdbx_strand_id
1 'polypeptide(L)'
;MNMIQLSLINVRKFIHYNPRTLIVNNISFDHADIFDDLKAIQRQFHHMIRTIPASGLVLSSASEQSAKETLALGCWSQQQFLGKDNEWFAERITNDASHFAVFHHGEKVAEVKWNVVGQHNMHNALMAIAAAHHTGIAIEDACKALGSFVNAKRRLEVKGEVNSITVYDDFAHHPEAILATLTALRDKVGWWSSYSCSA
;
A
#
# COMPACT_ATOMS: atom_id res chain seq x y z
N MET A 1 -8.33 11.30 -2.90
CA MET A 1 -6.85 11.24 -2.81
C MET A 1 -6.38 10.18 -3.80
N ASN A 2 -5.76 10.57 -4.91
CA ASN A 2 -5.30 9.61 -5.91
C ASN A 2 -4.07 8.89 -5.35
N MET A 3 -4.30 7.72 -4.74
CA MET A 3 -3.26 6.80 -4.34
C MET A 3 -2.78 6.09 -5.62
N ILE A 4 -1.81 6.69 -6.31
CA ILE A 4 -1.28 6.16 -7.56
C ILE A 4 -0.29 5.04 -7.21
N GLN A 5 -0.72 3.80 -7.39
CA GLN A 5 0.18 2.68 -7.54
C GLN A 5 0.85 2.83 -8.93
N LEU A 6 2.03 3.45 -8.98
CA LEU A 6 2.76 3.65 -10.24
C LEU A 6 3.31 2.31 -10.74
N SER A 7 2.72 1.78 -11.80
CA SER A 7 3.34 0.76 -12.65
C SER A 7 4.27 1.46 -13.66
N LEU A 8 5.49 0.95 -13.79
CA LEU A 8 6.68 1.61 -14.32
C LEU A 8 6.76 1.56 -15.86
N ILE A 9 5.73 2.03 -16.57
CA ILE A 9 5.73 2.01 -18.05
C ILE A 9 6.41 3.25 -18.67
N ASN A 10 6.71 4.32 -17.92
CA ASN A 10 7.50 5.45 -18.45
C ASN A 10 8.17 6.31 -17.36
N VAL A 11 9.41 5.94 -17.08
CA VAL A 11 10.24 6.28 -15.90
C VAL A 11 10.59 7.77 -15.75
N ARG A 12 10.55 8.58 -16.83
CA ARG A 12 10.91 10.01 -16.73
C ARG A 12 9.78 10.93 -16.27
N LYS A 13 8.53 10.46 -16.29
CA LYS A 13 7.38 11.35 -16.08
C LYS A 13 7.27 11.81 -14.63
N PHE A 14 7.66 10.98 -13.65
CA PHE A 14 7.37 11.28 -12.25
C PHE A 14 8.23 12.37 -11.63
N ILE A 15 9.43 12.62 -12.18
CA ILE A 15 10.31 13.73 -11.77
C ILE A 15 9.59 15.09 -11.94
N HIS A 16 8.63 15.18 -12.85
CA HIS A 16 7.88 16.40 -13.12
C HIS A 16 6.73 16.68 -12.13
N TYR A 17 6.40 15.74 -11.22
CA TYR A 17 5.29 15.95 -10.27
C TYR A 17 5.65 16.85 -9.08
N ASN A 18 6.94 17.09 -8.83
CA ASN A 18 7.47 17.94 -7.76
C ASN A 18 6.69 17.83 -6.42
N PRO A 19 6.57 16.62 -5.84
CA PRO A 19 5.68 16.40 -4.72
C PRO A 19 6.24 17.01 -3.43
N ARG A 20 5.33 17.49 -2.57
CA ARG A 20 5.66 17.85 -1.17
C ARG A 20 5.60 16.63 -0.24
N THR A 21 4.78 15.64 -0.57
CA THR A 21 4.63 14.38 0.17
C THR A 21 4.75 13.23 -0.81
N LEU A 22 5.70 12.33 -0.56
CA LEU A 22 5.92 11.14 -1.37
C LEU A 22 5.71 9.90 -0.53
N ILE A 23 4.91 8.96 -1.04
CA ILE A 23 4.83 7.60 -0.52
C ILE A 23 5.70 6.70 -1.40
N VAL A 24 6.69 6.05 -0.80
CA VAL A 24 7.45 4.96 -1.41
C VAL A 24 6.97 3.67 -0.76
N ASN A 25 6.06 2.97 -1.43
CA ASN A 25 5.43 1.77 -0.85
C ASN A 25 6.40 0.58 -0.85
N ASN A 26 6.91 0.23 -2.03
CA ASN A 26 7.94 -0.77 -2.26
C ASN A 26 8.82 -0.36 -3.45
N ILE A 27 10.04 -0.90 -3.52
CA ILE A 27 10.88 -0.83 -4.72
C ILE A 27 11.38 -2.24 -5.03
N SER A 28 10.79 -2.87 -6.03
CA SER A 28 11.14 -4.21 -6.49
C SER A 28 11.63 -4.21 -7.92
N PHE A 29 12.33 -5.28 -8.30
CA PHE A 29 12.74 -5.47 -9.69
C PHE A 29 11.52 -5.84 -10.53
N ASP A 30 11.20 -4.96 -11.47
CA ASP A 30 10.08 -5.06 -12.37
C ASP A 30 10.50 -4.44 -13.71
N HIS A 31 9.84 -4.83 -14.80
CA HIS A 31 10.14 -4.35 -16.16
C HIS A 31 11.61 -4.57 -16.55
N ALA A 32 12.03 -5.85 -16.54
CA ALA A 32 13.36 -6.29 -16.96
C ALA A 32 13.71 -5.93 -18.42
N ASP A 33 12.72 -5.52 -19.21
CA ASP A 33 12.86 -4.99 -20.57
C ASP A 33 13.37 -3.53 -20.60
N ILE A 34 13.27 -2.80 -19.49
CA ILE A 34 13.63 -1.37 -19.37
C ILE A 34 14.83 -1.18 -18.44
N PHE A 35 14.95 -2.00 -17.40
CA PHE A 35 15.97 -1.84 -16.36
C PHE A 35 16.89 -3.06 -16.26
N ASP A 36 18.20 -2.78 -16.19
CA ASP A 36 19.22 -3.82 -16.06
C ASP A 36 19.16 -4.51 -14.69
N ASP A 37 18.83 -3.77 -13.63
CA ASP A 37 18.80 -4.27 -12.26
C ASP A 37 17.94 -3.40 -11.32
N LEU A 38 17.76 -3.87 -10.08
CA LEU A 38 17.08 -3.12 -9.01
C LEU A 38 17.76 -1.77 -8.73
N LYS A 39 19.09 -1.70 -8.82
CA LYS A 39 19.84 -0.46 -8.57
C LYS A 39 19.49 0.61 -9.59
N ALA A 40 19.25 0.24 -10.85
CA ALA A 40 18.79 1.14 -11.88
C ALA A 40 17.44 1.76 -11.53
N ILE A 41 16.51 0.97 -10.99
CA ILE A 41 15.21 1.45 -10.51
C ILE A 41 15.39 2.35 -9.29
N GLN A 42 16.17 1.93 -8.29
CA GLN A 42 16.48 2.74 -7.10
C GLN A 42 17.08 4.10 -7.47
N ARG A 43 17.98 4.19 -8.46
CA ARG A 43 18.51 5.47 -8.95
C ARG A 43 17.42 6.42 -9.45
N GLN A 44 16.40 5.90 -10.12
CA GLN A 44 15.29 6.73 -10.63
C GLN A 44 14.40 7.25 -9.49
N PHE A 45 14.06 6.39 -8.52
CA PHE A 45 13.38 6.83 -7.30
C PHE A 45 14.21 7.85 -6.53
N HIS A 46 15.52 7.63 -6.42
CA HIS A 46 16.43 8.58 -5.80
C HIS A 46 16.37 9.94 -6.50
N HIS A 47 16.40 10.01 -7.83
CA HIS A 47 16.27 11.27 -8.56
C HIS A 47 14.96 12.02 -8.24
N MET A 48 13.85 11.32 -8.02
CA MET A 48 12.60 11.95 -7.55
C MET A 48 12.65 12.39 -6.10
N ILE A 49 13.24 11.59 -5.20
CA ILE A 49 13.43 11.98 -3.80
C ILE A 49 14.21 13.31 -3.72
N ARG A 50 15.17 13.50 -4.63
CA ARG A 50 15.95 14.74 -4.81
C ARG A 50 15.17 15.94 -5.33
N THR A 51 13.90 15.81 -5.73
CA THR A 51 13.07 16.98 -6.11
C THR A 51 12.17 17.46 -4.97
N ILE A 52 12.00 16.66 -3.92
CA ILE A 52 11.12 16.99 -2.78
C ILE A 52 11.77 18.12 -1.98
N PRO A 53 11.05 19.15 -1.51
CA PRO A 53 11.65 20.20 -0.69
C PRO A 53 12.02 19.68 0.72
N ALA A 54 12.95 20.34 1.42
CA ALA A 54 13.33 19.99 2.79
C ALA A 54 12.16 20.03 3.80
N SER A 55 11.17 20.89 3.54
CA SER A 55 9.90 20.95 4.30
C SER A 55 8.86 19.92 3.85
N GLY A 56 9.26 18.96 3.01
CA GLY A 56 8.43 17.86 2.54
C GLY A 56 8.66 16.58 3.34
N LEU A 57 7.93 15.54 2.98
CA LEU A 57 7.91 14.27 3.70
C LEU A 57 8.00 13.10 2.72
N VAL A 58 8.84 12.12 3.05
CA VAL A 58 8.86 10.80 2.43
C VAL A 58 8.39 9.75 3.43
N LEU A 59 7.34 9.03 3.04
CA LEU A 59 6.76 7.92 3.80
C LEU A 59 7.19 6.60 3.17
N SER A 60 7.62 5.64 3.98
CA SER A 60 7.95 4.28 3.55
C SER A 60 7.57 3.25 4.60
N SER A 61 7.41 1.99 4.23
CA SER A 61 7.31 0.92 5.23
C SER A 61 8.65 0.73 5.96
N ALA A 62 8.61 0.50 7.27
CA ALA A 62 9.75 0.11 8.08
C ALA A 62 10.31 -1.26 7.69
N SER A 63 9.54 -2.11 6.99
CA SER A 63 10.01 -3.39 6.47
C SER A 63 10.66 -3.30 5.09
N GLU A 64 10.59 -2.14 4.42
CA GLU A 64 11.00 -2.01 3.02
C GLU A 64 12.49 -1.65 2.88
N GLN A 65 13.32 -2.67 2.67
CA GLN A 65 14.77 -2.49 2.62
C GLN A 65 15.23 -1.69 1.40
N SER A 66 14.69 -1.96 0.21
CA SER A 66 15.06 -1.26 -1.03
C SER A 66 14.77 0.25 -0.95
N ALA A 67 13.68 0.64 -0.28
CA ALA A 67 13.35 2.05 -0.05
C ALA A 67 14.33 2.71 0.93
N LYS A 68 14.69 2.04 2.03
CA LYS A 68 15.70 2.53 2.97
C LYS A 68 17.06 2.75 2.30
N GLU A 69 17.50 1.80 1.49
CA GLU A 69 18.74 1.91 0.72
C GLU A 69 18.69 3.10 -0.24
N THR A 70 17.56 3.29 -0.92
CA THR A 70 17.35 4.42 -1.84
C THR A 70 17.39 5.76 -1.12
N LEU A 71 16.79 5.85 0.08
CA LEU A 71 16.83 7.04 0.93
C LEU A 71 18.24 7.32 1.45
N ALA A 72 19.03 6.27 1.75
CA ALA A 72 20.41 6.38 2.20
C ALA A 72 21.37 6.94 1.14
N LEU A 73 21.02 6.85 -0.15
CA LEU A 73 21.74 7.56 -1.23
C LEU A 73 21.66 9.08 -1.09
N GLY A 74 20.67 9.60 -0.34
CA GLY A 74 20.55 11.00 0.02
C GLY A 74 19.10 11.52 -0.02
N CYS A 75 18.60 11.92 1.14
CA CYS A 75 17.29 12.56 1.31
C CYS A 75 17.41 13.66 2.36
N TRP A 76 17.12 14.92 1.98
CA TRP A 76 17.15 16.06 2.91
C TRP A 76 15.77 16.38 3.50
N SER A 77 14.73 15.70 3.01
CA SER A 77 13.35 15.88 3.44
C SER A 77 13.10 15.05 4.69
N GLN A 78 12.03 15.35 5.44
CA GLN A 78 11.64 14.50 6.55
C GLN A 78 11.35 13.08 6.05
N GLN A 79 11.73 12.07 6.84
CA GLN A 79 11.47 10.67 6.56
C GLN A 79 10.65 10.09 7.71
N GLN A 80 9.58 9.35 7.39
CA GLN A 80 8.86 8.56 8.37
C GLN A 80 8.70 7.14 7.84
N PHE A 81 9.01 6.17 8.71
CA PHE A 81 8.84 4.76 8.44
C PHE A 81 7.63 4.24 9.20
N LEU A 82 6.73 3.54 8.52
CA LEU A 82 5.49 3.03 9.10
C LEU A 82 5.63 1.54 9.41
N GLY A 83 5.12 1.13 10.56
CA GLY A 83 5.22 -0.25 11.03
C GLY A 83 5.20 -0.31 12.54
N LYS A 84 5.06 -1.52 13.08
CA LYS A 84 5.07 -1.75 14.53
C LYS A 84 6.28 -1.08 15.17
N ASP A 85 6.07 -0.49 16.35
CA ASP A 85 7.08 0.27 17.12
C ASP A 85 7.55 1.61 16.48
N ASN A 86 6.90 2.07 15.40
CA ASN A 86 7.12 3.40 14.83
C ASN A 86 5.97 4.36 15.20
N GLU A 87 6.13 5.63 14.80
CA GLU A 87 5.11 6.68 15.01
C GLU A 87 3.73 6.26 14.49
N TRP A 88 3.68 5.56 13.36
CA TRP A 88 2.45 5.10 12.72
C TRP A 88 2.45 3.59 12.59
N PHE A 89 1.39 2.95 13.06
CA PHE A 89 1.11 1.55 12.77
C PHE A 89 -0.39 1.27 12.75
N ALA A 90 -0.76 0.12 12.18
CA ALA A 90 -2.13 -0.36 12.15
C ALA A 90 -2.18 -1.80 12.68
N GLU A 91 -3.25 -2.11 13.40
CA GLU A 91 -3.53 -3.46 13.87
C GLU A 91 -4.87 -3.94 13.34
N ARG A 92 -4.87 -5.09 12.68
CA ARG A 92 -6.11 -5.68 12.16
C ARG A 92 -7.03 -6.08 13.31
N ILE A 93 -8.31 -5.75 13.19
CA ILE A 93 -9.37 -6.19 14.11
C ILE A 93 -10.08 -7.42 13.52
N THR A 94 -10.33 -7.42 12.21
CA THR A 94 -10.81 -8.60 11.47
C THR A 94 -9.67 -9.31 10.75
N ASN A 95 -9.84 -10.62 10.49
CA ASN A 95 -8.81 -11.43 9.84
C ASN A 95 -8.47 -10.91 8.43
N ASP A 96 -9.49 -10.54 7.66
CA ASP A 96 -9.39 -10.01 6.30
C ASP A 96 -8.95 -8.54 6.23
N ALA A 97 -8.68 -7.89 7.37
CA ALA A 97 -8.32 -6.47 7.47
C ALA A 97 -9.34 -5.49 6.86
N SER A 98 -10.62 -5.90 6.75
CA SER A 98 -11.73 -4.98 6.45
C SER A 98 -12.08 -4.04 7.61
N HIS A 99 -11.58 -4.35 8.82
CA HIS A 99 -11.66 -3.49 9.99
C HIS A 99 -10.32 -3.52 10.73
N PHE A 100 -9.75 -2.34 11.01
CA PHE A 100 -8.47 -2.22 11.70
C PHE A 100 -8.38 -0.94 12.54
N ALA A 101 -7.54 -0.97 13.57
CA ALA A 101 -7.19 0.18 14.41
C ALA A 101 -5.98 0.92 13.85
N VAL A 102 -5.99 2.24 13.95
CA VAL A 102 -4.90 3.14 13.56
C VAL A 102 -4.27 3.72 14.82
N PHE A 103 -2.94 3.63 14.90
CA PHE A 103 -2.16 4.15 16.00
C PHE A 103 -1.23 5.26 15.52
N HIS A 104 -1.16 6.32 16.32
CA HIS A 104 -0.23 7.45 16.13
C HIS A 104 0.43 7.77 17.47
N HIS A 105 1.76 7.83 17.50
CA HIS A 105 2.56 8.01 18.73
C HIS A 105 2.24 7.00 19.85
N GLY A 106 1.89 5.76 19.49
CA GLY A 106 1.56 4.69 20.45
C GLY A 106 0.12 4.73 20.98
N GLU A 107 -0.67 5.74 20.62
CA GLU A 107 -2.07 5.85 21.02
C GLU A 107 -2.99 5.40 19.90
N LYS A 108 -4.07 4.69 20.25
CA LYS A 108 -5.12 4.34 19.29
C LYS A 108 -5.95 5.58 19.01
N VAL A 109 -5.78 6.16 17.81
CA VAL A 109 -6.41 7.43 17.42
C VAL A 109 -7.70 7.24 16.64
N ALA A 110 -7.84 6.14 15.89
CA ALA A 110 -9.02 5.89 15.08
C ALA A 110 -9.18 4.40 14.71
N GLU A 111 -10.29 4.09 14.05
CA GLU A 111 -10.52 2.82 13.36
C GLU A 111 -10.99 3.08 11.94
N VAL A 112 -10.66 2.15 11.04
CA VAL A 112 -11.15 2.14 9.65
C VAL A 112 -12.00 0.90 9.46
N LYS A 113 -13.21 1.09 8.93
CA LYS A 113 -14.11 0.04 8.46
C LYS A 113 -14.42 0.31 6.99
N TRP A 114 -14.08 -0.62 6.11
CA TRP A 114 -14.19 -0.44 4.65
C TRP A 114 -14.52 -1.76 3.93
N ASN A 115 -14.78 -1.68 2.62
CA ASN A 115 -15.13 -2.85 1.79
C ASN A 115 -13.92 -3.49 1.08
N VAL A 116 -12.70 -3.13 1.50
CA VAL A 116 -11.46 -3.66 0.93
C VAL A 116 -10.88 -4.72 1.88
N VAL A 117 -10.20 -5.72 1.32
CA VAL A 117 -9.61 -6.82 2.07
C VAL A 117 -8.10 -6.92 1.84
N GLY A 118 -7.41 -7.54 2.79
CA GLY A 118 -6.00 -7.85 2.75
C GLY A 118 -5.13 -6.89 3.54
N GLN A 119 -4.15 -7.44 4.26
CA GLN A 119 -3.21 -6.68 5.08
C GLN A 119 -2.38 -5.67 4.27
N HIS A 120 -2.06 -5.99 3.00
CA HIS A 120 -1.38 -5.07 2.11
C HIS A 120 -2.21 -3.80 1.86
N ASN A 121 -3.53 -3.92 1.70
CA ASN A 121 -4.41 -2.76 1.55
C ASN A 121 -4.49 -1.98 2.86
N MET A 122 -4.57 -2.64 4.01
CA MET A 122 -4.49 -1.96 5.32
C MET A 122 -3.21 -1.12 5.46
N HIS A 123 -2.05 -1.66 5.05
CA HIS A 123 -0.80 -0.88 5.05
C HIS A 123 -0.84 0.30 4.07
N ASN A 124 -1.40 0.11 2.87
CA ASN A 124 -1.60 1.20 1.90
C ASN A 124 -2.51 2.30 2.48
N ALA A 125 -3.58 1.91 3.20
CA ALA A 125 -4.47 2.85 3.86
C ALA A 125 -3.78 3.62 4.98
N LEU A 126 -2.95 2.97 5.79
CA LEU A 126 -2.16 3.65 6.82
C LEU A 126 -1.21 4.69 6.20
N MET A 127 -0.53 4.33 5.10
CA MET A 127 0.33 5.26 4.34
C MET A 127 -0.45 6.45 3.80
N ALA A 128 -1.67 6.21 3.30
CA ALA A 128 -2.57 7.25 2.84
C ALA A 128 -3.00 8.18 3.99
N ILE A 129 -3.34 7.64 5.16
CA ILE A 129 -3.72 8.41 6.35
C ILE A 129 -2.55 9.30 6.79
N ALA A 130 -1.33 8.76 6.91
CA ALA A 130 -0.15 9.52 7.29
C ALA A 130 0.15 10.65 6.28
N ALA A 131 0.00 10.38 4.98
CA ALA A 131 0.17 11.40 3.94
C ALA A 131 -0.90 12.50 4.03
N ALA A 132 -2.16 12.13 4.26
CA ALA A 132 -3.26 13.08 4.46
C ALA A 132 -2.99 13.96 5.69
N HIS A 133 -2.55 13.36 6.81
CA HIS A 133 -2.22 14.10 8.03
C HIS A 133 -1.12 15.13 7.78
N HIS A 134 -0.06 14.78 7.05
CA HIS A 134 1.00 15.74 6.71
C HIS A 134 0.49 16.96 5.91
N THR A 135 -0.64 16.83 5.20
CA THR A 135 -1.28 17.96 4.49
C THR A 135 -2.26 18.76 5.35
N GLY A 136 -2.42 18.42 6.63
CA GLY A 136 -3.29 19.11 7.58
C GLY A 136 -4.69 18.50 7.74
N ILE A 137 -4.94 17.31 7.20
CA ILE A 137 -6.21 16.59 7.40
C ILE A 137 -6.21 15.90 8.76
N ALA A 138 -7.30 16.03 9.53
CA ALA A 138 -7.45 15.32 10.80
C ALA A 138 -7.45 13.78 10.57
N ILE A 139 -6.81 13.03 11.47
CA ILE A 139 -6.64 11.57 11.31
C ILE A 139 -8.01 10.88 11.21
N GLU A 140 -8.97 11.32 12.04
CA GLU A 140 -10.32 10.78 12.07
C GLU A 140 -11.04 10.99 10.75
N ASP A 141 -10.85 12.14 10.11
CA ASP A 141 -11.49 12.46 8.83
C ASP A 141 -10.86 11.66 7.68
N ALA A 142 -9.54 11.46 7.70
CA ALA A 142 -8.87 10.54 6.77
C ALA A 142 -9.38 9.10 6.93
N CYS A 143 -9.55 8.62 8.17
CA CYS A 143 -10.09 7.29 8.46
C CYS A 143 -11.55 7.15 8.02
N LYS A 144 -12.40 8.15 8.27
CA LYS A 144 -13.79 8.17 7.80
C LYS A 144 -13.87 8.15 6.27
N ALA A 145 -13.02 8.92 5.58
CA ALA A 145 -12.99 8.97 4.12
C ALA A 145 -12.63 7.60 3.50
N LEU A 146 -11.82 6.79 4.18
CA LEU A 146 -11.52 5.43 3.73
C LEU A 146 -12.73 4.49 3.82
N GLY A 147 -13.71 4.78 4.66
CA GLY A 147 -14.94 3.97 4.75
C GLY A 147 -15.79 4.00 3.49
N SER A 148 -15.69 5.06 2.68
CA SER A 148 -16.34 5.17 1.37
C SER A 148 -15.40 4.89 0.19
N PHE A 149 -14.17 4.44 0.47
CA PHE A 149 -13.21 4.14 -0.58
C PHE A 149 -13.70 2.97 -1.45
N VAL A 150 -13.65 3.19 -2.77
CA VAL A 150 -13.91 2.17 -3.78
C VAL A 150 -12.57 1.84 -4.44
N ASN A 151 -12.23 0.56 -4.47
CA ASN A 151 -10.98 0.10 -5.04
C ASN A 151 -10.90 0.40 -6.55
N ALA A 152 -9.69 0.44 -7.09
CA ALA A 152 -9.51 0.54 -8.53
C ALA A 152 -10.17 -0.66 -9.24
N LYS A 153 -10.66 -0.43 -10.47
CA LYS A 153 -11.18 -1.53 -11.30
C LYS A 153 -10.13 -2.63 -11.43
N ARG A 154 -10.58 -3.89 -11.45
CA ARG A 154 -9.72 -5.07 -11.53
C ARG A 154 -8.73 -5.21 -10.36
N ARG A 155 -9.14 -4.80 -9.15
CA ARG A 155 -8.44 -5.08 -7.89
C ARG A 155 -9.39 -5.79 -6.93
N LEU A 156 -9.32 -7.12 -6.91
CA LEU A 156 -10.27 -8.00 -6.23
C LEU A 156 -11.74 -7.60 -6.51
N GLU A 157 -12.02 -7.24 -7.76
CA GLU A 157 -13.34 -6.77 -8.18
C GLU A 157 -14.29 -7.95 -8.29
N VAL A 158 -15.40 -7.92 -7.55
CA VAL A 158 -16.47 -8.92 -7.70
C VAL A 158 -17.17 -8.69 -9.05
N LYS A 159 -17.05 -9.66 -9.96
CA LYS A 159 -17.73 -9.63 -11.27
C LYS A 159 -19.16 -10.15 -11.20
N GLY A 160 -19.46 -10.96 -10.18
CA GLY A 160 -20.78 -11.51 -9.93
C GLY A 160 -20.72 -12.73 -9.02
N GLU A 161 -21.90 -13.23 -8.67
CA GLU A 161 -22.08 -14.46 -7.93
C GLU A 161 -23.12 -15.32 -8.65
N VAL A 162 -22.80 -16.60 -8.89
CA VAL A 162 -23.70 -17.58 -9.51
C VAL A 162 -23.57 -18.88 -8.74
N ASN A 163 -24.69 -19.48 -8.32
CA ASN A 163 -24.71 -20.74 -7.56
C ASN A 163 -23.77 -20.72 -6.33
N SER A 164 -23.76 -19.61 -5.58
CA SER A 164 -22.88 -19.40 -4.43
C SER A 164 -21.37 -19.40 -4.76
N ILE A 165 -21.02 -19.23 -6.03
CA ILE A 165 -19.64 -19.05 -6.50
C ILE A 165 -19.45 -17.58 -6.84
N THR A 166 -18.60 -16.89 -6.06
CA THR A 166 -18.21 -15.50 -6.34
C THR A 166 -17.03 -15.47 -7.30
N VAL A 167 -17.14 -14.71 -8.39
CA VAL A 167 -16.06 -14.50 -9.37
C VAL A 167 -15.36 -13.17 -9.09
N TYR A 168 -14.04 -13.22 -8.93
CA TYR A 168 -13.18 -12.05 -8.71
C TYR A 168 -12.27 -11.81 -9.92
N ASP A 169 -12.11 -10.54 -10.33
CA ASP A 169 -11.11 -10.08 -11.30
C ASP A 169 -10.02 -9.27 -10.57
N ASP A 170 -8.76 -9.65 -10.77
CA ASP A 170 -7.59 -9.00 -10.17
C ASP A 170 -6.44 -8.86 -11.17
N PHE A 171 -5.81 -7.69 -11.21
CA PHE A 171 -4.73 -7.34 -12.14
C PHE A 171 -3.33 -7.77 -11.66
N ALA A 172 -3.21 -8.46 -10.52
CA ALA A 172 -1.92 -8.95 -10.04
C ALA A 172 -1.25 -9.85 -11.09
N HIS A 173 -0.02 -9.48 -11.46
CA HIS A 173 0.83 -10.22 -12.40
C HIS A 173 2.22 -10.51 -11.82
N HIS A 174 2.66 -9.75 -10.81
CA HIS A 174 3.85 -10.08 -10.04
C HIS A 174 3.58 -11.18 -9.02
N PRO A 175 4.55 -12.08 -8.76
CA PRO A 175 4.40 -13.16 -7.78
C PRO A 175 3.95 -12.67 -6.39
N GLU A 176 4.52 -11.56 -5.90
CA GLU A 176 4.15 -10.98 -4.60
C GLU A 176 2.72 -10.46 -4.58
N ALA A 177 2.29 -9.80 -5.67
CA ALA A 177 0.92 -9.30 -5.80
C ALA A 177 -0.09 -10.47 -5.88
N ILE A 178 0.25 -11.54 -6.60
CA ILE A 178 -0.60 -12.74 -6.70
C ILE A 178 -0.73 -13.40 -5.32
N LEU A 179 0.37 -13.52 -4.59
CA LEU A 179 0.35 -14.07 -3.23
C LEU A 179 -0.49 -13.22 -2.27
N ALA A 180 -0.38 -11.90 -2.36
CA ALA A 180 -1.19 -10.96 -1.58
C ALA A 180 -2.70 -11.11 -1.88
N THR A 181 -3.06 -11.25 -3.16
CA THR A 181 -4.42 -11.52 -3.63
C THR A 181 -4.96 -12.84 -3.08
N LEU A 182 -4.19 -13.93 -3.19
CA LEU A 182 -4.59 -15.25 -2.69
C LEU A 182 -4.76 -15.27 -1.16
N THR A 183 -3.87 -14.58 -0.44
CA THR A 183 -3.92 -14.47 1.03
C THR A 183 -5.15 -13.70 1.47
N ALA A 184 -5.42 -12.54 0.85
CA ALA A 184 -6.60 -11.72 1.15
C ALA A 184 -7.91 -12.48 0.90
N LEU A 185 -7.99 -13.27 -0.18
CA LEU A 185 -9.15 -14.11 -0.44
C LEU A 185 -9.29 -15.21 0.63
N ARG A 186 -8.23 -15.94 0.96
CA ARG A 186 -8.26 -16.96 2.02
C ARG A 186 -8.71 -16.39 3.36
N ASP A 187 -8.23 -15.21 3.72
CA ASP A 187 -8.62 -14.56 4.98
C ASP A 187 -10.09 -14.16 5.02
N LYS A 188 -10.69 -13.88 3.86
CA LYS A 188 -12.11 -13.51 3.70
C LYS A 188 -13.06 -14.71 3.71
N VAL A 189 -12.75 -15.77 2.97
CA VAL A 189 -13.63 -16.96 2.87
C VAL A 189 -13.35 -18.03 3.91
N GLY A 190 -12.21 -17.97 4.60
CA GLY A 190 -11.75 -19.03 5.50
C GLY A 190 -11.13 -20.22 4.75
N TRP A 191 -10.59 -21.18 5.51
CA TRP A 191 -10.12 -22.44 4.93
C TRP A 191 -11.31 -23.22 4.38
N TRP A 192 -11.17 -23.75 3.16
CA TRP A 192 -12.06 -24.80 2.68
C TRP A 192 -12.07 -25.91 3.74
N SER A 193 -13.21 -26.09 4.41
CA SER A 193 -13.48 -27.36 5.07
C SER A 193 -13.45 -28.37 3.94
N SER A 194 -12.45 -29.26 3.97
CA SER A 194 -12.32 -30.35 3.02
C SER A 194 -13.65 -31.09 2.98
N TYR A 195 -14.44 -30.89 1.92
CA TYR A 195 -15.47 -31.83 1.56
C TYR A 195 -14.71 -33.10 1.20
N SER A 196 -14.64 -34.04 2.15
CA SER A 196 -14.24 -35.40 1.86
C SER A 196 -15.18 -35.91 0.79
N CYS A 197 -14.69 -35.99 -0.45
CA CYS A 197 -15.34 -36.76 -1.49
C CYS A 197 -15.29 -38.21 -1.01
N SER A 198 -16.35 -38.68 -0.35
CA SER A 198 -16.59 -40.09 -0.17
C SER A 198 -16.78 -40.69 -1.57
N ALA A 199 -15.76 -41.41 -2.01
CA ALA A 199 -15.78 -42.22 -3.22
C ALA A 199 -16.86 -43.30 -3.17
#